data_AF-A0A2P5AYW5-F1
#
_entry.id   AF-A0A2P5AYW5-F1
#
_cell.length_a   1.000
_cell.length_b   1.000
_cell.length_c   1.000
_cell.angle_alpha   90.00
_cell.angle_beta   90.00
_cell.angle_gamma   90.00
#
_symmetry.space_group_name_H-M   'P 1'
#
loop_
_entity.id
_entity.type
_entity.pdbx_description
1 polymer ?
#
loop_
_entity_poly.entity_id
_entity_poly.type
_entity_poly.pdbx_seq_one_letter_code
_entity_poly.pdbx_strand_id
1 'polypeptide(L)'
;MAAEISTGRMKEEILAFASALDTDSEAIAGYISGMKEMNARGSMEIDLDKLKTVLTSGKTLLEDVERHKGKMFRQMIQDLFASNDVEKLHSLPEVQEKLETIKTKLFETAKRASTVRQSIDEFHHYFIKYNIRKYDDFDEYEDFLDETKNFMKLEWRKVAKKLRKQGEKSLIERVKELDAWDEVISRKRKITALDLMKTLAIDLGCKISQHVAKLYLLMTVSTENSEERNRNFKQLAKVLQELGVIKRENSIIIERFVNVAHYLDRTFRVFAPFPEDLKVKKLDATFKHNVIRLMLREVLRLEAAFRYPDSPDLYGRDELLRVRSRLRKVFSKQLERISTKIEELRMKSLPKGEEDQRIIAMKKQLDAGIKDIWMELDLNQ
;
A
#
# COMPACT_ATOMS: atom_id res chain seq x y z
N MET A 1 -33.39 47.24 -0.79
CA MET A 1 -32.94 46.68 -2.08
C MET A 1 -31.47 46.24 -2.11
N ALA A 2 -30.45 47.12 -2.12
CA ALA A 2 -29.05 46.66 -2.21
C ALA A 2 -28.57 45.83 -0.99
N ALA A 3 -29.04 46.18 0.22
CA ALA A 3 -28.74 45.43 1.44
C ALA A 3 -29.43 44.05 1.47
N GLU A 4 -30.71 43.95 1.09
CA GLU A 4 -31.46 42.68 1.05
C GLU A 4 -30.87 41.67 0.05
N ILE A 5 -30.40 42.14 -1.11
CA ILE A 5 -29.71 41.31 -2.10
C ILE A 5 -28.38 40.78 -1.55
N SER A 6 -27.67 41.58 -0.73
CA SER A 6 -26.42 41.19 -0.08
C SER A 6 -26.64 40.12 1.01
N THR A 7 -27.67 40.27 1.84
CA THR A 7 -27.96 39.34 2.94
C THR A 7 -28.53 38.01 2.45
N GLY A 8 -29.36 38.04 1.40
CA GLY A 8 -29.88 36.82 0.76
C GLY A 8 -28.77 35.96 0.16
N ARG A 9 -27.83 36.59 -0.57
CA ARG A 9 -26.64 35.92 -1.12
C ARG A 9 -25.74 35.34 -0.03
N MET A 10 -25.52 36.08 1.06
CA MET A 10 -24.71 35.61 2.19
C MET A 10 -25.36 34.41 2.90
N LYS A 11 -26.69 34.38 3.02
CA LYS A 11 -27.44 33.23 3.55
C LYS A 11 -27.26 31.98 2.68
N GLU A 12 -27.38 32.13 1.36
CA GLU A 12 -27.18 31.02 0.42
C GLU A 12 -25.75 30.48 0.46
N GLU A 13 -24.75 31.35 0.51
CA GLU A 13 -23.34 30.96 0.67
C GLU A 13 -23.14 30.17 1.97
N ILE A 14 -23.67 30.64 3.10
CA ILE A 14 -23.57 29.96 4.40
C ILE A 14 -24.24 28.59 4.37
N LEU A 15 -25.42 28.47 3.73
CA LEU A 15 -26.13 27.18 3.59
C LEU A 15 -25.36 26.20 2.71
N ALA A 16 -24.78 26.67 1.60
CA ALA A 16 -23.94 25.86 0.73
C ALA A 16 -22.69 25.36 1.47
N PHE A 17 -22.02 26.24 2.24
CA PHE A 17 -20.88 25.84 3.07
C PHE A 17 -21.26 24.83 4.14
N ALA A 18 -22.39 25.00 4.82
CA ALA A 18 -22.87 24.06 5.82
C ALA A 18 -23.16 22.67 5.21
N SER A 19 -23.81 22.62 4.04
CA SER A 19 -24.11 21.37 3.33
C SER A 19 -22.85 20.67 2.81
N ALA A 20 -21.87 21.42 2.32
CA ALA A 20 -20.57 20.87 1.93
C ALA A 20 -19.83 20.29 3.14
N LEU A 21 -19.85 20.99 4.27
CA LEU A 21 -19.25 20.53 5.52
C LEU A 21 -19.84 19.21 6.00
N ASP A 22 -21.15 19.02 5.81
CA ASP A 22 -21.86 17.78 6.19
C ASP A 22 -21.43 16.60 5.36
N THR A 23 -21.41 16.80 4.05
CA THR A 23 -20.97 15.78 3.10
C THR A 23 -19.52 15.36 3.38
N ASP A 24 -18.64 16.34 3.65
CA ASP A 24 -17.25 16.08 4.01
C ASP A 24 -17.12 15.38 5.36
N SER A 25 -17.92 15.77 6.36
CA SER A 25 -17.90 15.19 7.70
C SER A 25 -18.36 13.73 7.70
N GLU A 26 -19.44 13.41 6.99
CA GLU A 26 -19.93 12.03 6.84
C GLU A 26 -18.90 11.16 6.11
N ALA A 27 -18.30 11.68 5.03
CA ALA A 27 -17.23 10.98 4.31
C ALA A 27 -16.03 10.70 5.24
N ILE A 28 -15.55 11.73 5.96
CA ILE A 28 -14.43 11.63 6.91
C ILE A 28 -14.76 10.60 8.01
N ALA A 29 -15.97 10.62 8.57
CA ALA A 29 -16.40 9.66 9.59
C ALA A 29 -16.42 8.21 9.05
N GLY A 30 -16.95 8.00 7.85
CA GLY A 30 -16.93 6.70 7.17
C GLY A 30 -15.51 6.18 6.95
N TYR A 31 -14.60 7.03 6.47
CA TYR A 31 -13.19 6.70 6.29
C TYR A 31 -12.48 6.36 7.60
N ILE A 32 -12.70 7.16 8.65
CA ILE A 32 -12.15 6.91 10.00
C ILE A 32 -12.63 5.56 10.55
N SER A 33 -13.91 5.24 10.39
CA SER A 33 -14.48 3.98 10.84
C SER A 33 -13.83 2.79 10.12
N GLY A 34 -13.75 2.85 8.79
CA GLY A 34 -13.07 1.83 7.98
C GLY A 34 -11.59 1.67 8.36
N MET A 35 -10.85 2.78 8.55
CA MET A 35 -9.45 2.72 8.96
C MET A 35 -9.26 2.08 10.33
N LYS A 36 -10.16 2.32 11.30
CA LYS A 36 -10.12 1.67 12.62
C LYS A 36 -10.36 0.17 12.53
N GLU A 37 -11.37 -0.25 11.78
CA GLU A 37 -11.68 -1.67 11.55
C GLU A 37 -10.51 -2.40 10.88
N MET A 38 -9.92 -1.77 9.86
CA MET A 38 -8.80 -2.35 9.13
C MET A 38 -7.48 -2.33 9.92
N ASN A 39 -7.27 -1.34 10.80
CA ASN A 39 -6.16 -1.33 11.77
C ASN A 39 -6.34 -2.39 12.87
N ALA A 40 -7.57 -2.66 13.31
CA ALA A 40 -7.87 -3.74 14.27
C ALA A 40 -7.56 -5.12 13.68
N ARG A 41 -7.74 -5.29 12.36
CA ARG A 41 -7.26 -6.47 11.60
C ARG A 41 -5.73 -6.49 11.44
N GLY A 42 -5.03 -5.46 11.94
CA GLY A 42 -3.59 -5.35 12.19
C GLY A 42 -2.68 -5.51 10.97
N SER A 43 -3.21 -5.23 9.78
CA SER A 43 -2.57 -5.61 8.54
C SER A 43 -1.40 -4.68 8.16
N MET A 44 -1.11 -3.61 8.91
CA MET A 44 0.10 -2.81 8.66
C MET A 44 0.54 -2.04 9.90
N GLU A 45 1.84 -2.11 10.26
CA GLU A 45 2.49 -0.99 10.94
C GLU A 45 2.59 0.13 9.91
N ILE A 46 1.48 0.82 9.69
CA ILE A 46 1.54 2.15 9.13
C ILE A 46 2.32 3.00 10.11
N ASP A 47 2.83 4.14 9.66
CA ASP A 47 3.21 5.23 10.53
C ASP A 47 2.01 5.56 11.43
N LEU A 48 1.89 4.81 12.53
CA LEU A 48 0.75 4.81 13.45
C LEU A 48 0.58 6.22 14.03
N ASP A 49 1.66 6.98 14.05
CA ASP A 49 1.68 8.38 14.47
C ASP A 49 1.03 9.28 13.41
N LYS A 50 1.27 9.05 12.10
CA LYS A 50 0.50 9.72 11.04
C LYS A 50 -0.96 9.31 11.04
N LEU A 51 -1.26 8.01 11.20
CA LEU A 51 -2.65 7.54 11.30
C LEU A 51 -3.34 8.18 12.50
N LYS A 52 -2.70 8.16 13.69
CA LYS A 52 -3.21 8.83 14.89
C LYS A 52 -3.39 10.33 14.65
N THR A 53 -2.47 10.99 13.97
CA THR A 53 -2.58 12.42 13.66
C THR A 53 -3.78 12.71 12.76
N VAL A 54 -3.99 11.90 11.71
CA VAL A 54 -5.16 12.03 10.82
C VAL A 54 -6.46 11.70 11.55
N LEU A 55 -6.49 10.64 12.35
CA LEU A 55 -7.65 10.24 13.15
C LEU A 55 -8.02 11.29 14.20
N THR A 56 -7.03 11.84 14.92
CA THR A 56 -7.22 12.90 15.91
C THR A 56 -7.68 14.19 15.24
N SER A 57 -7.04 14.59 14.14
CA SER A 57 -7.43 15.80 13.40
C SER A 57 -8.85 15.70 12.85
N GLY A 58 -9.23 14.54 12.31
CA GLY A 58 -10.59 14.28 11.85
C GLY A 58 -11.60 14.25 12.99
N LYS A 59 -11.25 13.67 14.15
CA LYS A 59 -12.13 13.69 15.32
C LYS A 59 -12.35 15.11 15.86
N THR A 60 -11.28 15.89 16.01
CA THR A 60 -11.37 17.30 16.44
C THR A 60 -12.18 18.14 15.46
N LEU A 61 -12.02 17.90 14.15
CA LEU A 61 -12.85 18.54 13.13
C LEU A 61 -14.33 18.19 13.30
N LEU A 62 -14.67 16.91 13.49
CA LEU A 62 -16.07 16.48 13.68
C LEU A 62 -16.69 17.09 14.95
N GLU A 63 -15.94 17.14 16.05
CA GLU A 63 -16.36 17.81 17.29
C GLU A 63 -16.57 19.32 17.08
N ASP A 64 -15.70 19.97 16.29
CA ASP A 64 -15.87 21.37 15.89
C ASP A 64 -17.10 21.55 15.00
N VAL A 65 -17.31 20.71 13.98
CA VAL A 65 -18.50 20.75 13.12
C VAL A 65 -19.78 20.62 13.94
N GLU A 66 -19.86 19.65 14.85
CA GLU A 66 -21.02 19.48 15.73
C GLU A 66 -21.25 20.69 16.64
N ARG A 67 -20.18 21.25 17.21
CA ARG A 67 -20.25 22.44 18.08
C ARG A 67 -20.75 23.67 17.31
N HIS A 68 -20.30 23.84 16.06
CA HIS A 68 -20.65 24.99 15.22
C HIS A 68 -22.03 24.83 14.56
N LYS A 69 -22.41 23.64 14.09
CA LYS A 69 -23.77 23.35 13.57
C LYS A 69 -24.83 23.37 14.67
N GLY A 70 -24.55 22.75 15.81
CA GLY A 70 -25.55 22.49 16.82
C GLY A 70 -25.90 23.70 17.69
N LYS A 71 -24.93 24.58 17.98
CA LYS A 71 -25.12 25.67 18.94
C LYS A 71 -25.35 27.02 18.25
N MET A 72 -24.60 27.33 17.19
CA MET A 72 -24.73 28.62 16.50
C MET A 72 -25.93 28.69 15.57
N PHE A 73 -26.19 27.69 14.71
CA PHE A 73 -27.32 27.77 13.78
C PHE A 73 -28.68 27.75 14.50
N ARG A 74 -28.84 26.94 15.55
CA ARG A 74 -30.08 26.92 16.35
C ARG A 74 -30.32 28.22 17.11
N GLN A 75 -29.28 28.77 17.74
CA GLN A 75 -29.36 30.05 18.44
C GLN A 75 -29.63 31.19 17.45
N MET A 76 -28.97 31.20 16.29
CA MET A 76 -29.15 32.26 15.28
C MET A 76 -30.52 32.19 14.60
N ILE A 77 -31.07 31.00 14.33
CA ILE A 77 -32.46 30.84 13.86
C ILE A 77 -33.45 31.25 14.96
N GLN A 78 -33.21 30.86 16.21
CA GLN A 78 -34.06 31.32 17.31
C GLN A 78 -34.02 32.84 17.48
N ASP A 79 -32.83 33.46 17.39
CA ASP A 79 -32.64 34.91 17.55
C ASP A 79 -33.16 35.69 16.32
N LEU A 80 -33.07 35.15 15.10
CA LEU A 80 -33.57 35.77 13.87
C LEU A 80 -35.10 35.70 13.72
N PHE A 81 -35.74 34.67 14.29
CA PHE A 81 -37.19 34.43 14.14
C PHE A 81 -38.00 34.72 15.42
N ALA A 82 -37.36 35.02 16.56
CA ALA A 82 -38.06 35.46 17.77
C ALA A 82 -38.51 36.93 17.74
N SER A 83 -38.02 37.72 16.80
CA SER A 83 -38.40 39.13 16.62
C SER A 83 -39.26 39.28 15.36
N ASN A 84 -40.52 39.71 15.53
CA ASN A 84 -41.51 39.91 14.47
C ASN A 84 -41.20 41.07 13.47
N ASP A 85 -39.95 41.52 13.35
CA ASP A 85 -39.56 42.69 12.55
C ASP A 85 -38.32 42.35 11.69
N VAL A 86 -38.49 41.39 10.77
CA VAL A 86 -37.42 40.82 9.91
C VAL A 86 -36.74 41.90 9.04
N GLU A 87 -37.44 42.98 8.68
CA GLU A 87 -36.89 44.06 7.84
C GLU A 87 -35.93 45.02 8.58
N LYS A 88 -36.04 45.19 9.91
CA LYS A 88 -35.18 46.11 10.68
C LYS A 88 -33.89 45.48 11.21
N LEU A 89 -33.85 44.15 11.34
CA LEU A 89 -32.69 43.42 11.84
C LEU A 89 -31.56 43.29 10.82
N HIS A 90 -31.88 43.35 9.52
CA HIS A 90 -30.90 43.28 8.44
C HIS A 90 -29.99 44.51 8.32
N SER A 91 -30.30 45.61 9.05
CA SER A 91 -29.57 46.88 9.03
C SER A 91 -28.73 47.17 10.29
N LEU A 92 -28.69 46.26 11.26
CA LEU A 92 -27.90 46.45 12.48
C LEU A 92 -26.44 45.98 12.28
N PRO A 93 -25.43 46.86 12.49
CA PRO A 93 -24.02 46.52 12.34
C PRO A 93 -23.60 45.27 13.14
N GLU A 94 -24.18 45.06 14.32
CA GLU A 94 -23.92 43.91 15.18
C GLU A 94 -24.36 42.57 14.58
N VAL A 95 -25.44 42.55 13.79
CA VAL A 95 -25.91 41.34 13.10
C VAL A 95 -24.98 41.01 11.93
N GLN A 96 -24.51 42.03 11.23
CA GLN A 96 -23.59 41.87 10.11
C GLN A 96 -22.19 41.43 10.57
N GLU A 97 -21.69 41.97 11.69
CA GLU A 97 -20.43 41.55 12.32
C GLU A 97 -20.50 40.08 12.81
N LYS A 98 -21.62 39.68 13.41
CA LYS A 98 -21.86 38.27 13.79
C LYS A 98 -21.90 37.35 12.57
N LEU A 99 -22.56 37.76 11.49
CA LEU A 99 -22.62 36.99 10.23
C LEU A 99 -21.23 36.82 9.59
N GLU A 100 -20.41 37.87 9.55
CA GLU A 100 -19.04 37.80 9.04
C GLU A 100 -18.13 36.93 9.90
N THR A 101 -18.29 37.00 11.23
CA THR A 101 -17.59 36.10 12.16
C THR A 101 -17.95 34.63 11.91
N ILE A 102 -19.23 34.35 11.66
CA ILE A 102 -19.72 32.99 11.35
C ILE A 102 -19.19 32.53 10.00
N LYS A 103 -19.25 33.39 8.97
CA LYS A 103 -18.72 33.11 7.64
C LYS A 103 -17.24 32.75 7.70
N THR A 104 -16.45 33.53 8.44
CA THR A 104 -15.02 33.29 8.63
C THR A 104 -14.76 31.95 9.31
N LYS A 105 -15.47 31.63 10.40
CA LYS A 105 -15.33 30.34 11.10
C LYS A 105 -15.75 29.15 10.24
N LEU A 106 -16.83 29.27 9.46
CA LEU A 106 -17.27 28.23 8.52
C LEU A 106 -16.23 28.01 7.43
N PHE A 107 -15.66 29.08 6.89
CA PHE A 107 -14.62 29.01 5.87
C PHE A 107 -13.35 28.34 6.39
N GLU A 108 -12.87 28.72 7.58
CA GLU A 108 -11.73 28.09 8.24
C GLU A 108 -11.98 26.60 8.52
N THR A 109 -13.20 26.24 8.92
CA THR A 109 -13.59 24.85 9.19
C THR A 109 -13.67 24.05 7.91
N ALA A 110 -14.21 24.62 6.82
CA ALA A 110 -14.23 23.99 5.50
C ALA A 110 -12.82 23.76 4.95
N LYS A 111 -11.90 24.74 5.11
CA LYS A 111 -10.49 24.58 4.73
C LYS A 111 -9.80 23.47 5.52
N ARG A 112 -10.05 23.38 6.83
CA ARG A 112 -9.57 22.28 7.69
C ARG A 112 -10.14 20.94 7.23
N ALA A 113 -11.43 20.88 6.91
CA ALA A 113 -12.09 19.67 6.39
C ALA A 113 -11.47 19.19 5.10
N SER A 114 -11.23 20.08 4.14
CA SER A 114 -10.52 19.78 2.90
C SER A 114 -9.11 19.23 3.14
N THR A 115 -8.35 19.82 4.07
CA THR A 115 -7.00 19.36 4.42
C THR A 115 -7.00 17.96 5.05
N VAL A 116 -7.94 17.71 5.97
CA VAL A 116 -8.13 16.39 6.59
C VAL A 116 -8.56 15.36 5.55
N ARG A 117 -9.48 15.73 4.66
CA ARG A 117 -9.94 14.87 3.56
C ARG A 117 -8.80 14.50 2.62
N GLN A 118 -7.98 15.46 2.20
CA GLN A 118 -6.79 15.17 1.41
C GLN A 118 -5.83 14.22 2.14
N SER A 119 -5.57 14.45 3.43
CA SER A 119 -4.73 13.57 4.24
C SER A 119 -5.30 12.16 4.36
N ILE A 120 -6.64 12.03 4.45
CA ILE A 120 -7.35 10.75 4.45
C ILE A 120 -7.27 10.09 3.10
N ASP A 121 -7.45 10.81 2.00
CA ASP A 121 -7.38 10.27 0.64
C ASP A 121 -5.96 9.76 0.33
N GLU A 122 -4.92 10.52 0.69
CA GLU A 122 -3.52 10.09 0.60
C GLU A 122 -3.26 8.84 1.45
N PHE A 123 -3.78 8.82 2.68
CA PHE A 123 -3.65 7.68 3.57
C PHE A 123 -4.41 6.46 3.06
N HIS A 124 -5.63 6.64 2.58
CA HIS A 124 -6.51 5.60 2.04
C HIS A 124 -5.93 5.01 0.76
N HIS A 125 -5.35 5.84 -0.10
CA HIS A 125 -4.60 5.40 -1.27
C HIS A 125 -3.43 4.50 -0.85
N TYR A 126 -2.59 4.96 0.08
CA TYR A 126 -1.48 4.18 0.62
C TYR A 126 -1.96 2.88 1.27
N PHE A 127 -3.09 2.93 1.95
CA PHE A 127 -3.68 1.81 2.66
C PHE A 127 -4.19 0.73 1.70
N ILE A 128 -5.08 1.08 0.77
CA ILE A 128 -5.60 0.16 -0.26
C ILE A 128 -4.44 -0.44 -1.05
N LYS A 129 -3.40 0.33 -1.31
CA LYS A 129 -2.25 -0.11 -2.10
C LYS A 129 -1.40 -1.19 -1.38
N TYR A 130 -1.41 -1.27 -0.06
CA TYR A 130 -0.48 -2.16 0.66
C TYR A 130 -1.15 -3.13 1.64
N ASN A 131 -2.48 -3.14 1.66
CA ASN A 131 -3.28 -3.86 2.65
C ASN A 131 -3.91 -5.15 2.09
N ILE A 132 -3.10 -6.21 2.01
CA ILE A 132 -3.58 -7.59 1.81
C ILE A 132 -3.96 -8.15 3.19
N ARG A 133 -5.17 -8.72 3.32
CA ARG A 133 -5.71 -9.26 4.59
C ARG A 133 -4.77 -10.30 5.25
N LYS A 134 -4.88 -10.47 6.58
CA LYS A 134 -4.03 -11.40 7.34
C LYS A 134 -4.50 -12.83 7.19
N TYR A 135 -3.64 -13.81 7.51
CA TYR A 135 -4.09 -15.21 7.59
C TYR A 135 -5.08 -15.45 8.70
N ASP A 136 -4.88 -14.86 9.88
CA ASP A 136 -5.72 -15.16 11.03
C ASP A 136 -7.21 -14.81 10.80
N ASP A 137 -7.54 -14.16 9.68
CA ASP A 137 -8.88 -13.89 9.16
C ASP A 137 -9.47 -15.06 8.31
N PHE A 138 -8.73 -16.15 8.07
CA PHE A 138 -9.12 -17.29 7.21
C PHE A 138 -8.78 -18.63 7.85
N ASP A 139 -9.71 -19.57 7.76
CA ASP A 139 -9.52 -20.94 8.28
C ASP A 139 -8.60 -21.77 7.36
N GLU A 140 -8.69 -21.57 6.04
CA GLU A 140 -7.95 -22.36 5.05
C GLU A 140 -6.95 -21.53 4.22
N TYR A 141 -5.95 -22.20 3.63
CA TYR A 141 -4.94 -21.54 2.79
C TYR A 141 -5.52 -21.12 1.44
N GLU A 142 -6.37 -21.97 0.90
CA GLU A 142 -7.11 -21.80 -0.34
C GLU A 142 -7.99 -20.55 -0.30
N ASP A 143 -8.70 -20.30 0.81
CA ASP A 143 -9.54 -19.11 1.01
C ASP A 143 -8.72 -17.81 0.92
N PHE A 144 -7.54 -17.80 1.55
CA PHE A 144 -6.64 -16.66 1.46
C PHE A 144 -6.12 -16.44 0.03
N LEU A 145 -5.80 -17.52 -0.68
CA LEU A 145 -5.34 -17.43 -2.05
C LEU A 145 -6.43 -16.85 -2.95
N ASP A 146 -7.66 -17.31 -2.79
CA ASP A 146 -8.79 -16.82 -3.57
C ASP A 146 -9.14 -15.37 -3.19
N GLU A 147 -9.05 -14.99 -1.91
CA GLU A 147 -9.19 -13.59 -1.53
C GLU A 147 -8.06 -12.72 -2.08
N THR A 148 -6.81 -13.19 -2.06
CA THR A 148 -5.67 -12.46 -2.65
C THR A 148 -5.86 -12.27 -4.15
N LYS A 149 -6.40 -13.29 -4.85
CA LYS A 149 -6.77 -13.18 -6.26
C LYS A 149 -7.92 -12.19 -6.46
N ASN A 150 -8.96 -12.23 -5.62
CA ASN A 150 -10.10 -11.33 -5.70
C ASN A 150 -9.69 -9.88 -5.45
N PHE A 151 -8.87 -9.63 -4.44
CA PHE A 151 -8.26 -8.34 -4.15
C PHE A 151 -7.52 -7.80 -5.38
N MET A 152 -6.66 -8.63 -6.00
CA MET A 152 -5.90 -8.23 -7.18
C MET A 152 -6.77 -8.06 -8.44
N LYS A 153 -7.83 -8.86 -8.62
CA LYS A 153 -8.72 -8.79 -9.79
C LYS A 153 -9.72 -7.63 -9.72
N LEU A 154 -10.31 -7.40 -8.55
CA LEU A 154 -11.46 -6.52 -8.39
C LEU A 154 -11.03 -5.18 -7.83
N GLU A 155 -10.44 -5.17 -6.64
CA GLU A 155 -10.17 -3.93 -5.93
C GLU A 155 -8.97 -3.20 -6.53
N TRP A 156 -7.87 -3.92 -6.73
CA TRP A 156 -6.68 -3.33 -7.32
C TRP A 156 -6.93 -2.80 -8.73
N ARG A 157 -7.62 -3.58 -9.56
CA ARG A 157 -7.90 -3.23 -10.96
C ARG A 157 -8.82 -2.02 -11.08
N LYS A 158 -9.84 -1.92 -10.22
CA LYS A 158 -10.74 -0.75 -10.18
C LYS A 158 -9.98 0.51 -9.81
N VAL A 159 -9.15 0.44 -8.76
CA VAL A 159 -8.33 1.54 -8.28
C VAL A 159 -7.34 1.96 -9.37
N ALA A 160 -6.56 1.02 -9.89
CA ALA A 160 -5.66 1.23 -11.02
C ALA A 160 -6.35 1.93 -12.20
N LYS A 161 -7.51 1.44 -12.64
CA LYS A 161 -8.26 2.01 -13.77
C LYS A 161 -8.77 3.42 -13.47
N LYS A 162 -9.23 3.68 -12.24
CA LYS A 162 -9.66 5.02 -11.80
C LYS A 162 -8.49 6.01 -11.85
N LEU A 163 -7.34 5.64 -11.30
CA LEU A 163 -6.13 6.46 -11.29
C LEU A 163 -5.63 6.74 -12.72
N ARG A 164 -5.59 5.72 -13.59
CA ARG A 164 -5.24 5.91 -15.01
C ARG A 164 -6.19 6.88 -15.73
N LYS A 165 -7.50 6.80 -15.46
CA LYS A 165 -8.49 7.77 -16.00
C LYS A 165 -8.28 9.19 -15.49
N GLN A 166 -7.71 9.35 -14.31
CA GLN A 166 -7.32 10.64 -13.73
C GLN A 166 -5.98 11.15 -14.28
N GLY A 167 -5.35 10.43 -15.22
CA GLY A 167 -4.09 10.81 -15.85
C GLY A 167 -2.84 10.36 -15.09
N GLU A 168 -2.98 9.54 -14.04
CA GLU A 168 -1.82 9.06 -13.29
C GLU A 168 -0.95 8.11 -14.13
N LYS A 169 0.36 8.36 -14.05
CA LYS A 169 1.41 7.60 -14.72
C LYS A 169 2.06 6.59 -13.77
N SER A 170 2.55 5.49 -14.31
CA SER A 170 3.33 4.53 -13.53
C SER A 170 4.67 5.13 -13.08
N LEU A 171 5.31 4.53 -12.08
CA LEU A 171 6.63 4.97 -11.62
C LEU A 171 7.64 4.88 -12.77
N ILE A 172 7.53 3.84 -13.60
CA ILE A 172 8.38 3.63 -14.76
C ILE A 172 8.17 4.73 -15.80
N GLU A 173 6.91 5.08 -16.11
CA GLU A 173 6.59 6.15 -17.06
C GLU A 173 7.10 7.51 -16.55
N ARG A 174 6.91 7.81 -15.25
CA ARG A 174 7.43 9.05 -14.64
C ARG A 174 8.94 9.12 -14.65
N VAL A 175 9.60 7.98 -14.41
CA VAL A 175 11.06 7.89 -14.42
C VAL A 175 11.62 8.04 -15.84
N LYS A 176 10.97 7.47 -16.86
CA LYS A 176 11.31 7.69 -18.28
C LYS A 176 11.15 9.16 -18.67
N GLU A 177 10.11 9.83 -18.18
CA GLU A 177 9.95 11.28 -18.36
C GLU A 177 11.11 12.04 -17.74
N LEU A 178 11.41 11.80 -16.46
CA LEU A 178 12.55 12.43 -15.78
C LEU A 178 13.86 12.25 -16.54
N ASP A 179 14.13 11.06 -17.06
CA ASP A 179 15.35 10.79 -17.84
C ASP A 179 15.37 11.55 -19.16
N ALA A 180 14.24 11.65 -19.85
CA ALA A 180 14.13 12.46 -21.06
C ALA A 180 14.36 13.95 -20.77
N TRP A 181 13.84 14.46 -19.65
CA TRP A 181 14.09 15.84 -19.19
C TRP A 181 15.57 16.05 -18.84
N ASP A 182 16.19 15.11 -18.13
CA ASP A 182 17.61 15.19 -17.74
C ASP A 182 18.55 15.08 -18.95
N GLU A 183 18.21 14.29 -19.97
CA GLU A 183 19.00 14.16 -21.20
C GLU A 183 19.00 15.47 -22.01
N VAL A 184 17.87 16.19 -22.02
CA VAL A 184 17.73 17.51 -22.66
C VAL A 184 18.54 18.58 -21.91
N ILE A 185 18.60 18.53 -20.58
CA ILE A 185 19.21 19.58 -19.74
C ILE A 185 20.70 19.31 -19.44
N SER A 186 21.10 18.06 -19.25
CA SER A 186 22.44 17.66 -18.79
C SER A 186 23.09 16.70 -19.80
N ARG A 187 23.95 17.24 -20.68
CA ARG A 187 24.79 16.47 -21.64
C ARG A 187 25.82 15.51 -21.01
N LYS A 188 25.76 15.23 -19.71
CA LYS A 188 26.67 14.31 -19.01
C LYS A 188 25.94 12.99 -18.69
N ARG A 189 26.51 11.88 -19.20
CA ARG A 189 26.15 10.48 -18.86
C ARG A 189 26.33 10.19 -17.36
N LYS A 190 25.40 10.68 -16.53
CA LYS A 190 25.24 10.22 -15.15
C LYS A 190 24.22 9.09 -15.12
N ILE A 191 24.35 8.21 -14.12
CA ILE A 191 23.36 7.19 -13.74
C ILE A 191 21.95 7.80 -13.86
N THR A 192 21.09 7.16 -14.65
CA THR A 192 19.75 7.65 -14.95
C THR A 192 18.80 7.39 -13.78
N ALA A 193 17.69 8.10 -13.73
CA ALA A 193 16.60 7.80 -12.80
C ALA A 193 16.11 6.35 -12.98
N LEU A 194 16.06 5.87 -14.22
CA LEU A 194 15.72 4.49 -14.55
C LEU A 194 16.73 3.49 -13.99
N ASP A 195 18.04 3.77 -14.09
CA ASP A 195 19.09 2.92 -13.52
C ASP A 195 18.97 2.81 -12.00
N LEU A 196 18.65 3.91 -11.32
CA LEU A 196 18.46 3.93 -9.87
C LEU A 196 17.27 3.07 -9.43
N MET A 197 16.16 3.15 -10.17
CA MET A 197 14.96 2.38 -9.88
C MET A 197 15.09 0.91 -10.29
N LYS A 198 15.75 0.62 -11.41
CA LYS A 198 16.13 -0.74 -11.82
C LYS A 198 17.00 -1.39 -10.76
N THR A 199 18.02 -0.68 -10.27
CA THR A 199 18.88 -1.17 -9.17
C THR A 199 18.09 -1.45 -7.89
N LEU A 200 17.09 -0.62 -7.58
CA LEU A 200 16.21 -0.85 -6.43
C LEU A 200 15.34 -2.11 -6.61
N ALA A 201 14.71 -2.25 -7.78
CA ALA A 201 13.89 -3.42 -8.12
C ALA A 201 14.71 -4.71 -8.02
N ILE A 202 15.92 -4.71 -8.58
CA ILE A 202 16.85 -5.85 -8.54
C ILE A 202 17.22 -6.18 -7.09
N ASP A 203 17.62 -5.19 -6.29
CA ASP A 203 18.03 -5.42 -4.89
C ASP A 203 16.89 -6.01 -4.04
N LEU A 204 15.70 -5.40 -4.12
CA LEU A 204 14.54 -5.88 -3.37
C LEU A 204 14.02 -7.22 -3.89
N GLY A 205 13.96 -7.37 -5.22
CA GLY A 205 13.56 -8.59 -5.89
C GLY A 205 14.45 -9.77 -5.51
N CYS A 206 15.77 -9.61 -5.61
CA CYS A 206 16.75 -10.61 -5.18
C CYS A 206 16.54 -11.02 -3.72
N LYS A 207 16.41 -10.05 -2.79
CA LYS A 207 16.23 -10.36 -1.37
C LYS A 207 14.97 -11.18 -1.11
N ILE A 208 13.84 -10.79 -1.70
CA ILE A 208 12.58 -11.54 -1.57
C ILE A 208 12.76 -12.95 -2.17
N SER A 209 13.33 -13.07 -3.38
CA SER A 209 13.60 -14.35 -4.04
C SER A 209 14.51 -15.26 -3.23
N GLN A 210 15.51 -14.72 -2.54
CA GLN A 210 16.39 -15.47 -1.65
C GLN A 210 15.64 -16.02 -0.43
N HIS A 211 14.73 -15.25 0.17
CA HIS A 211 13.87 -15.77 1.24
C HIS A 211 12.96 -16.89 0.74
N VAL A 212 12.42 -16.75 -0.47
CA VAL A 212 11.62 -17.79 -1.13
C VAL A 212 12.47 -19.06 -1.28
N ALA A 213 13.67 -18.95 -1.86
CA ALA A 213 14.60 -20.07 -2.03
C ALA A 213 15.00 -20.75 -0.72
N LYS A 214 15.26 -19.97 0.34
CA LYS A 214 15.56 -20.49 1.69
C LYS A 214 14.40 -21.29 2.24
N LEU A 215 13.17 -20.77 2.16
CA LEU A 215 12.00 -21.51 2.62
C LEU A 215 11.81 -22.80 1.81
N TYR A 216 12.01 -22.75 0.49
CA TYR A 216 11.93 -23.92 -0.37
C TYR A 216 12.93 -25.01 -0.02
N LEU A 217 14.16 -24.61 0.27
CA LEU A 217 15.18 -25.52 0.73
C LEU A 217 14.73 -26.22 2.02
N LEU A 218 14.24 -25.47 3.01
CA LEU A 218 13.69 -26.03 4.26
C LEU A 218 12.56 -27.02 4.01
N MET A 219 11.59 -26.66 3.16
CA MET A 219 10.48 -27.56 2.82
C MET A 219 10.96 -28.85 2.14
N THR A 220 12.01 -28.76 1.33
CA THR A 220 12.54 -29.89 0.57
C THR A 220 13.27 -30.89 1.47
N VAL A 221 14.04 -30.40 2.45
CA VAL A 221 14.75 -31.27 3.41
C VAL A 221 13.81 -31.84 4.49
N SER A 222 12.69 -31.17 4.78
CA SER A 222 11.72 -31.57 5.82
C SER A 222 10.53 -32.41 5.34
N THR A 223 10.47 -32.79 4.05
CA THR A 223 9.35 -33.60 3.52
C THR A 223 9.79 -34.99 3.09
N GLU A 224 9.28 -36.02 3.78
CA GLU A 224 9.46 -37.43 3.41
C GLU A 224 8.74 -37.79 2.10
N ASN A 225 7.64 -37.09 1.79
CA ASN A 225 6.82 -37.35 0.60
C ASN A 225 7.15 -36.36 -0.55
N SER A 226 7.65 -36.89 -1.66
CA SER A 226 7.96 -36.14 -2.89
C SER A 226 6.73 -35.49 -3.54
N GLU A 227 5.53 -36.05 -3.34
CA GLU A 227 4.28 -35.49 -3.86
C GLU A 227 3.82 -34.26 -3.08
N GLU A 228 3.93 -34.26 -1.75
CA GLU A 228 3.58 -33.13 -0.89
C GLU A 228 4.52 -31.94 -1.16
N ARG A 229 5.79 -32.24 -1.43
CA ARG A 229 6.81 -31.28 -1.87
C ARG A 229 6.42 -30.62 -3.21
N ASN A 230 6.03 -31.44 -4.19
CA ASN A 230 5.58 -30.96 -5.50
C ASN A 230 4.26 -30.17 -5.44
N ARG A 231 3.32 -30.51 -4.55
CA ARG A 231 2.06 -29.77 -4.38
C ARG A 231 2.29 -28.36 -3.82
N ASN A 232 3.07 -28.23 -2.75
CA ASN A 232 3.38 -26.92 -2.16
C ASN A 232 4.14 -26.01 -3.14
N PHE A 233 5.08 -26.60 -3.91
CA PHE A 233 5.81 -25.89 -4.95
C PHE A 233 4.89 -25.41 -6.08
N LYS A 234 4.07 -26.31 -6.62
CA LYS A 234 3.11 -25.98 -7.67
C LYS A 234 2.11 -24.93 -7.20
N GLN A 235 1.69 -24.93 -5.94
CA GLN A 235 0.75 -23.93 -5.42
C GLN A 235 1.32 -22.51 -5.46
N LEU A 236 2.55 -22.24 -4.97
CA LEU A 236 3.11 -20.88 -5.03
C LEU A 236 3.37 -20.44 -6.46
N ALA A 237 3.94 -21.31 -7.30
CA ALA A 237 4.18 -21.01 -8.71
C ALA A 237 2.85 -20.75 -9.44
N LYS A 238 1.80 -21.54 -9.16
CA LYS A 238 0.45 -21.37 -9.70
C LYS A 238 -0.19 -20.07 -9.22
N VAL A 239 -0.01 -19.69 -7.95
CA VAL A 239 -0.50 -18.41 -7.43
C VAL A 239 0.19 -17.23 -8.09
N LEU A 240 1.53 -17.25 -8.20
CA LEU A 240 2.28 -16.22 -8.90
C LEU A 240 1.93 -16.17 -10.39
N GLN A 241 1.72 -17.32 -11.03
CA GLN A 241 1.27 -17.40 -12.41
C GLN A 241 -0.15 -16.87 -12.57
N GLU A 242 -1.10 -17.24 -11.71
CA GLU A 242 -2.47 -16.72 -11.76
C GLU A 242 -2.49 -15.21 -11.52
N LEU A 243 -1.62 -14.70 -10.62
CA LEU A 243 -1.40 -13.28 -10.40
C LEU A 243 -0.74 -12.59 -11.61
N GLY A 244 0.15 -13.28 -12.32
CA GLY A 244 0.75 -12.81 -13.58
C GLY A 244 -0.24 -12.84 -14.76
N VAL A 245 -1.10 -13.86 -14.84
CA VAL A 245 -2.11 -14.09 -15.90
C VAL A 245 -3.27 -13.09 -15.79
N ILE A 246 -3.52 -12.49 -14.63
CA ILE A 246 -4.51 -11.41 -14.47
C ILE A 246 -4.17 -10.15 -15.30
N LYS A 247 -3.02 -10.09 -15.99
CA LYS A 247 -2.55 -8.87 -16.64
C LYS A 247 -2.33 -9.02 -18.15
N ARG A 248 -3.23 -8.37 -18.91
CA ARG A 248 -3.01 -7.86 -20.27
C ARG A 248 -2.19 -6.56 -20.30
N GLU A 249 -1.58 -6.17 -19.19
CA GLU A 249 -0.78 -4.95 -19.06
C GLU A 249 0.50 -5.33 -18.29
N ASN A 250 1.68 -5.25 -18.93
CA ASN A 250 3.08 -5.33 -18.48
C ASN A 250 3.39 -5.53 -16.97
N SER A 251 3.34 -6.75 -16.42
CA SER A 251 3.69 -7.04 -15.01
C SER A 251 5.17 -7.37 -14.81
N ILE A 252 6.01 -6.34 -14.81
CA ILE A 252 7.46 -6.55 -14.88
C ILE A 252 8.05 -7.21 -13.62
N ILE A 253 7.51 -6.95 -12.41
CA ILE A 253 8.04 -7.53 -11.16
C ILE A 253 7.54 -8.98 -10.98
N ILE A 254 6.23 -9.21 -11.12
CA ILE A 254 5.64 -10.55 -10.95
C ILE A 254 6.22 -11.54 -11.96
N GLU A 255 6.43 -11.14 -13.21
CA GLU A 255 7.03 -12.00 -14.23
C GLU A 255 8.41 -12.51 -13.82
N ARG A 256 9.23 -11.65 -13.23
CA ARG A 256 10.55 -12.05 -12.70
C ARG A 256 10.41 -13.06 -11.56
N PHE A 257 9.43 -12.89 -10.68
CA PHE A 257 9.14 -13.88 -9.64
C PHE A 257 8.63 -15.21 -10.19
N VAL A 258 7.87 -15.21 -11.30
CA VAL A 258 7.48 -16.44 -12.00
C VAL A 258 8.72 -17.15 -12.57
N ASN A 259 9.63 -16.41 -13.21
CA ASN A 259 10.89 -16.96 -13.71
C ASN A 259 11.76 -17.53 -12.58
N VAL A 260 11.85 -16.82 -11.44
CA VAL A 260 12.50 -17.34 -10.24
C VAL A 260 11.83 -18.63 -9.79
N ALA A 261 10.50 -18.68 -9.67
CA ALA A 261 9.81 -19.90 -9.27
C ALA A 261 10.15 -21.08 -10.21
N HIS A 262 10.10 -20.89 -11.53
CA HIS A 262 10.50 -21.93 -12.50
C HIS A 262 11.96 -22.34 -12.39
N TYR A 263 12.86 -21.41 -12.08
CA TYR A 263 14.27 -21.71 -11.84
C TYR A 263 14.46 -22.53 -10.56
N LEU A 264 13.76 -22.17 -9.48
CA LEU A 264 13.74 -22.95 -8.25
C LEU A 264 13.25 -24.38 -8.54
N ASP A 265 12.10 -24.55 -9.22
CA ASP A 265 11.56 -25.88 -9.58
C ASP A 265 12.64 -26.76 -10.23
N ARG A 266 13.26 -26.23 -11.29
CA ARG A 266 14.27 -26.94 -12.08
C ARG A 266 15.48 -27.29 -11.23
N THR A 267 15.96 -26.34 -10.43
CA THR A 267 17.10 -26.56 -9.55
C THR A 267 16.78 -27.63 -8.51
N PHE A 268 15.64 -27.52 -7.81
CA PHE A 268 15.23 -28.52 -6.81
C PHE A 268 15.02 -29.91 -7.40
N ARG A 269 14.54 -30.04 -8.64
CA ARG A 269 14.45 -31.34 -9.33
C ARG A 269 15.81 -31.97 -9.64
N VAL A 270 16.83 -31.17 -9.94
CA VAL A 270 18.20 -31.65 -10.21
C VAL A 270 18.92 -32.08 -8.94
N PHE A 271 18.71 -31.35 -7.84
CA PHE A 271 19.35 -31.65 -6.54
C PHE A 271 18.59 -32.69 -5.71
N ALA A 272 17.33 -33.00 -6.06
CA ALA A 272 16.56 -34.07 -5.43
C ALA A 272 16.87 -35.44 -6.09
N PRO A 273 16.91 -36.54 -5.32
CA PRO A 273 16.60 -36.64 -3.89
C PRO A 273 17.80 -36.30 -2.98
N PHE A 274 17.50 -35.66 -1.84
CA PHE A 274 18.47 -35.53 -0.75
C PHE A 274 18.61 -36.87 -0.02
N PRO A 275 19.82 -37.24 0.43
CA PRO A 275 20.03 -38.47 1.20
C PRO A 275 19.23 -38.44 2.53
N GLU A 276 18.90 -39.63 3.03
CA GLU A 276 17.91 -39.79 4.12
C GLU A 276 18.38 -39.22 5.47
N ASP A 277 19.69 -39.14 5.67
CA ASP A 277 20.36 -38.50 6.80
C ASP A 277 20.13 -36.98 6.87
N LEU A 278 19.72 -36.35 5.75
CA LEU A 278 19.33 -34.95 5.68
C LEU A 278 17.82 -34.74 5.90
N LYS A 279 17.02 -35.81 5.99
CA LYS A 279 15.58 -35.69 6.25
C LYS A 279 15.36 -35.20 7.67
N VAL A 280 14.52 -34.18 7.80
CA VAL A 280 14.27 -33.51 9.07
C VAL A 280 12.82 -33.53 9.49
N LYS A 281 12.57 -33.19 10.77
CA LYS A 281 11.23 -33.14 11.34
C LYS A 281 10.27 -32.39 10.42
N LYS A 282 9.06 -32.95 10.29
CA LYS A 282 7.98 -32.36 9.50
C LYS A 282 7.72 -30.94 9.98
N LEU A 283 7.72 -30.00 9.03
CA LEU A 283 7.39 -28.60 9.28
C LEU A 283 5.91 -28.46 9.63
N ASP A 284 5.60 -27.60 10.60
CA ASP A 284 4.24 -27.15 10.87
C ASP A 284 3.67 -26.45 9.63
N ALA A 285 2.60 -27.01 9.07
CA ALA A 285 1.95 -26.52 7.87
C ALA A 285 1.40 -25.10 8.03
N THR A 286 0.85 -24.77 9.20
CA THR A 286 0.30 -23.44 9.51
C THR A 286 1.41 -22.40 9.55
N PHE A 287 2.52 -22.74 10.22
CA PHE A 287 3.68 -21.85 10.32
C PHE A 287 4.37 -21.65 8.96
N LYS A 288 4.45 -22.69 8.14
CA LYS A 288 4.93 -22.64 6.74
C LYS A 288 4.07 -21.71 5.88
N HIS A 289 2.75 -21.88 5.89
CA HIS A 289 1.82 -21.04 5.12
C HIS A 289 1.92 -19.58 5.53
N ASN A 290 2.10 -19.30 6.83
CA ASN A 290 2.32 -17.96 7.33
C ASN A 290 3.54 -17.25 6.72
N VAL A 291 4.65 -17.95 6.50
CA VAL A 291 5.86 -17.36 5.89
C VAL A 291 5.68 -17.16 4.39
N ILE A 292 5.05 -18.13 3.69
CA ILE A 292 4.73 -18.00 2.25
C ILE A 292 3.89 -16.74 2.00
N ARG A 293 2.89 -16.48 2.84
CA ARG A 293 2.01 -15.30 2.74
C ARG A 293 2.76 -13.99 2.89
N LEU A 294 3.66 -13.89 3.87
CA LEU A 294 4.47 -12.68 4.05
C LEU A 294 5.32 -12.41 2.80
N MET A 295 5.89 -13.46 2.19
CA MET A 295 6.65 -13.29 0.96
C MET A 295 5.76 -12.88 -0.22
N LEU A 296 4.60 -13.53 -0.41
CA LEU A 296 3.66 -13.17 -1.48
C LEU A 296 3.18 -11.72 -1.34
N ARG A 297 2.93 -11.28 -0.12
CA ARG A 297 2.57 -9.89 0.18
C ARG A 297 3.66 -8.92 -0.26
N GLU A 298 4.93 -9.20 0.04
CA GLU A 298 6.02 -8.31 -0.35
C GLU A 298 6.27 -8.31 -1.88
N VAL A 299 6.04 -9.44 -2.57
CA VAL A 299 6.04 -9.49 -4.04
C VAL A 299 4.98 -8.53 -4.61
N LEU A 300 3.75 -8.63 -4.12
CA LEU A 300 2.63 -7.80 -4.55
C LEU A 300 2.87 -6.32 -4.24
N ARG A 301 3.44 -6.04 -3.07
CA ARG A 301 3.84 -4.69 -2.65
C ARG A 301 4.88 -4.08 -3.59
N LEU A 302 5.86 -4.87 -4.03
CA LEU A 302 6.91 -4.39 -4.92
C LEU A 302 6.33 -4.08 -6.31
N GLU A 303 5.49 -4.96 -6.84
CA GLU A 303 4.77 -4.71 -8.09
C GLU A 303 3.89 -3.45 -8.00
N ALA A 304 3.16 -3.29 -6.90
CA ALA A 304 2.34 -2.10 -6.64
C ALA A 304 3.16 -0.81 -6.62
N ALA A 305 4.32 -0.83 -5.94
CA ALA A 305 5.20 0.33 -5.83
C ALA A 305 5.69 0.83 -7.19
N PHE A 306 6.00 -0.08 -8.12
CA PHE A 306 6.45 0.27 -9.46
C PHE A 306 5.31 0.65 -10.41
N ARG A 307 4.09 0.16 -10.19
CA ARG A 307 2.96 0.50 -11.06
C ARG A 307 2.25 1.79 -10.74
N TYR A 308 2.08 2.12 -9.46
CA TYR A 308 1.22 3.23 -9.03
C TYR A 308 1.89 3.95 -7.87
N PRO A 309 3.02 4.65 -8.06
CA PRO A 309 3.84 5.17 -6.96
C PRO A 309 3.04 6.05 -6.00
N ASP A 310 3.42 6.05 -4.71
CA ASP A 310 2.70 6.79 -3.64
C ASP A 310 2.77 8.31 -3.78
N SER A 311 3.55 8.80 -4.75
CA SER A 311 3.62 10.20 -5.11
C SER A 311 3.40 10.28 -6.62
N PRO A 312 2.28 10.87 -7.08
CA PRO A 312 2.02 11.04 -8.50
C PRO A 312 3.00 12.01 -9.15
N ASP A 313 3.72 12.81 -8.36
CA ASP A 313 4.54 13.92 -8.84
C ASP A 313 6.04 13.74 -8.55
N LEU A 314 6.72 13.13 -9.51
CA LEU A 314 8.16 13.08 -9.56
C LEU A 314 8.68 14.33 -10.29
N TYR A 315 8.91 15.41 -9.55
CA TYR A 315 9.40 16.69 -10.10
C TYR A 315 10.93 16.77 -10.26
N GLY A 316 11.69 15.76 -9.81
CA GLY A 316 13.15 15.76 -9.95
C GLY A 316 13.85 14.61 -9.22
N ARG A 317 15.18 14.54 -9.36
CA ARG A 317 16.02 13.48 -8.77
C ARG A 317 15.94 13.39 -7.25
N ASP A 318 15.78 14.50 -6.53
CA ASP A 318 15.70 14.47 -5.06
C ASP A 318 14.45 13.76 -4.57
N GLU A 319 13.31 13.97 -5.23
CA GLU A 319 12.07 13.27 -4.90
C GLU A 319 12.16 11.78 -5.25
N LEU A 320 12.83 11.43 -6.35
CA LEU A 320 13.14 10.05 -6.69
C LEU A 320 14.00 9.37 -5.60
N LEU A 321 15.03 10.05 -5.10
CA LEU A 321 15.88 9.53 -4.02
C LEU A 321 15.08 9.33 -2.73
N ARG A 322 14.12 10.22 -2.42
CA ARG A 322 13.20 10.05 -1.30
C ARG A 322 12.28 8.84 -1.47
N VAL A 323 11.69 8.65 -2.66
CA VAL A 323 10.88 7.45 -2.99
C VAL A 323 11.73 6.19 -2.80
N ARG A 324 12.94 6.15 -3.37
CA ARG A 324 13.87 5.03 -3.24
C ARG A 324 14.21 4.73 -1.78
N SER A 325 14.52 5.76 -0.98
CA SER A 325 14.83 5.62 0.44
C SER A 325 13.64 5.09 1.24
N ARG A 326 12.45 5.63 0.98
CA ARG A 326 11.20 5.18 1.61
C ARG A 326 10.92 3.72 1.32
N LEU A 327 11.00 3.31 0.05
CA LEU A 327 10.83 1.91 -0.34
C LEU A 327 11.85 1.01 0.35
N ARG A 328 13.14 1.37 0.36
CA ARG A 328 14.16 0.59 1.09
C ARG A 328 13.82 0.41 2.56
N LYS A 329 13.45 1.48 3.27
CA LYS A 329 13.11 1.42 4.70
C LYS A 329 11.90 0.52 4.95
N VAL A 330 10.86 0.67 4.12
CA VAL A 330 9.63 -0.10 4.21
C VAL A 330 9.88 -1.60 4.03
N PHE A 331 10.62 -1.98 2.99
CA PHE A 331 10.91 -3.39 2.72
C PHE A 331 11.89 -3.97 3.74
N SER A 332 12.91 -3.22 4.17
CA SER A 332 13.94 -3.74 5.10
C SER A 332 13.33 -4.33 6.37
N LYS A 333 12.39 -3.62 7.00
CA LYS A 333 11.71 -4.10 8.21
C LYS A 333 10.91 -5.39 7.97
N GLN A 334 10.22 -5.49 6.83
CA GLN A 334 9.42 -6.68 6.51
C GLN A 334 10.29 -7.88 6.13
N LEU A 335 11.37 -7.64 5.38
CA LEU A 335 12.33 -8.69 5.01
C LEU A 335 13.07 -9.23 6.23
N GLU A 336 13.43 -8.36 7.19
CA GLU A 336 13.98 -8.79 8.48
C GLU A 336 13.00 -9.70 9.23
N ARG A 337 11.72 -9.32 9.31
CA ARG A 337 10.68 -10.16 9.92
C ARG A 337 10.53 -11.52 9.23
N ILE A 338 10.55 -11.54 7.89
CA ILE A 338 10.50 -12.79 7.11
C ILE A 338 11.74 -13.63 7.42
N SER A 339 12.92 -13.02 7.47
CA SER A 339 14.17 -13.68 7.80
C SER A 339 14.10 -14.35 9.17
N THR A 340 13.66 -13.62 10.20
CA THR A 340 13.51 -14.16 11.56
C THR A 340 12.58 -15.36 11.59
N LYS A 341 11.42 -15.30 10.91
CA LYS A 341 10.50 -16.45 10.84
C LYS A 341 11.08 -17.65 10.09
N ILE A 342 11.88 -17.43 9.05
CA ILE A 342 12.59 -18.51 8.33
C ILE A 342 13.63 -19.15 9.25
N GLU A 343 14.38 -18.37 10.02
CA GLU A 343 15.35 -18.92 10.97
C GLU A 343 14.64 -19.67 12.12
N GLU A 344 13.50 -19.20 12.61
CA GLU A 344 12.67 -19.94 13.57
C GLU A 344 12.21 -21.29 13.01
N LEU A 345 11.76 -21.33 11.73
CA LEU A 345 11.43 -22.58 11.03
C LEU A 345 12.65 -23.48 10.95
N ARG A 346 13.80 -22.93 10.57
CA ARG A 346 15.05 -23.67 10.44
C ARG A 346 15.46 -24.31 11.76
N MET A 347 15.47 -23.55 12.86
CA MET A 347 15.88 -24.02 14.19
C MET A 347 14.98 -25.12 14.76
N LYS A 348 13.69 -25.11 14.41
CA LYS A 348 12.74 -26.17 14.80
C LYS A 348 12.92 -27.45 13.99
N SER A 349 13.49 -27.35 12.79
CA SER A 349 13.46 -28.42 11.79
C SER A 349 14.82 -29.08 11.63
N LEU A 350 15.91 -28.30 11.53
CA LEU A 350 17.27 -28.81 11.32
C LEU A 350 17.98 -29.13 12.64
N PRO A 351 18.64 -30.30 12.78
CA PRO A 351 19.53 -30.56 13.91
C PRO A 351 20.71 -29.58 13.90
N LYS A 352 21.23 -29.27 15.09
CA LYS A 352 22.44 -28.44 15.23
C LYS A 352 23.65 -29.26 14.74
N GLY A 353 24.22 -28.88 13.60
CA GLY A 353 25.39 -29.53 12.99
C GLY A 353 25.94 -28.72 11.81
N GLU A 354 27.06 -29.16 11.25
CA GLU A 354 27.62 -28.58 10.02
C GLU A 354 26.65 -28.75 8.84
N GLU A 355 26.55 -27.71 8.02
CA GLU A 355 25.65 -27.73 6.86
C GLU A 355 26.24 -28.57 5.74
N ASP A 356 25.45 -29.50 5.20
CA ASP A 356 25.87 -30.42 4.14
C ASP A 356 26.42 -29.70 2.90
N GLN A 357 27.51 -30.21 2.32
CA GLN A 357 28.16 -29.58 1.17
C GLN A 357 27.25 -29.45 -0.05
N ARG A 358 26.30 -30.37 -0.27
CA ARG A 358 25.30 -30.27 -1.35
C ARG A 358 24.32 -29.14 -1.07
N ILE A 359 23.91 -28.94 0.19
CA ILE A 359 23.07 -27.81 0.59
C ILE A 359 23.81 -26.48 0.33
N ILE A 360 25.09 -26.41 0.69
CA ILE A 360 25.93 -25.22 0.42
C ILE A 360 26.05 -24.96 -1.08
N ALA A 361 26.35 -25.98 -1.88
CA ALA A 361 26.47 -25.87 -3.34
C ALA A 361 25.15 -25.41 -3.97
N MET A 362 24.03 -25.99 -3.53
CA MET A 362 22.70 -25.61 -3.98
C MET A 362 22.39 -24.16 -3.65
N LYS A 363 22.65 -23.69 -2.42
CA LYS A 363 22.45 -22.28 -2.05
C LYS A 363 23.21 -21.33 -2.97
N LYS A 364 24.48 -21.63 -3.27
CA LYS A 364 25.31 -20.83 -4.19
C LYS A 364 24.71 -20.79 -5.59
N GLN A 365 24.25 -21.93 -6.11
CA GLN A 365 23.59 -22.00 -7.42
C GLN A 365 22.26 -21.25 -7.44
N LEU A 366 21.47 -21.36 -6.38
CA LEU A 366 20.21 -20.63 -6.22
C LEU A 366 20.45 -19.11 -6.20
N ASP A 367 21.42 -18.64 -5.41
CA ASP A 367 21.80 -17.23 -5.32
C ASP A 367 22.27 -16.68 -6.67
N ALA A 368 23.11 -17.41 -7.38
CA ALA A 368 23.61 -17.01 -8.70
C ALA A 368 22.45 -16.89 -9.71
N GLY A 369 21.63 -17.93 -9.86
CA GLY A 369 20.54 -17.89 -10.84
C GLY A 369 19.42 -16.90 -10.51
N ILE A 370 19.13 -16.66 -9.21
CA ILE A 370 18.24 -15.57 -8.81
C ILE A 370 18.79 -14.23 -9.27
N LYS A 371 20.09 -13.98 -9.06
CA LYS A 371 20.74 -12.74 -9.46
C LYS A 371 20.65 -12.55 -10.98
N ASP A 372 20.92 -13.59 -11.74
CA ASP A 372 20.89 -13.56 -13.21
C ASP A 372 19.48 -13.20 -13.73
N ILE A 373 18.44 -13.86 -13.19
CA ILE A 373 17.04 -13.59 -13.56
C ILE A 373 16.65 -12.12 -13.30
N TRP A 374 17.10 -11.55 -12.18
CA TRP A 374 16.83 -10.16 -11.85
C TRP A 374 17.69 -9.19 -12.67
N MET A 375 18.92 -9.54 -13.05
CA MET A 375 19.76 -8.68 -13.90
C MET A 375 19.17 -8.46 -15.29
N GLU A 376 18.45 -9.45 -15.80
CA GLU A 376 17.68 -9.35 -17.05
C GLU A 376 16.46 -8.42 -16.97
N LEU A 377 16.14 -7.86 -15.80
CA LEU A 377 15.03 -6.92 -15.62
C LEU A 377 15.14 -5.76 -16.62
N ASP A 378 14.15 -5.65 -17.49
CA ASP A 378 14.02 -4.55 -18.43
C ASP A 378 12.81 -3.68 -18.05
N LEU A 379 13.08 -2.45 -17.64
CA LEU A 379 12.04 -1.47 -17.31
C LEU A 379 11.63 -0.63 -18.54
N ASN A 380 12.22 -0.88 -19.71
CA ASN A 380 11.87 -0.15 -20.93
C ASN A 380 10.58 -0.65 -21.60
N GLN A 381 10.09 -1.84 -21.21
CA GLN A 381 8.88 -2.47 -21.73
C GLN A 381 7.58 -1.79 -21.29
#